data_AF-A0A667H3P0-F1
#
_entry.id   AF-A0A667H3P0-F1
#
_cell.length_a   1.000
_cell.length_b   1.000
_cell.length_c   1.000
_cell.angle_alpha   90.00
_cell.angle_beta   90.00
_cell.angle_gamma   90.00
#
_symmetry.space_group_name_H-M   'P 1'
#
loop_
_entity.id
_entity.type
_entity.pdbx_description
1 polymer ?
#
loop_
_entity_poly.entity_id
_entity_poly.type
_entity_poly.pdbx_seq_one_letter_code
_entity_poly.pdbx_strand_id
1 'polypeptide(L)'
;MLLLLPTSSPAQDSISASTPGSPLSATEYERFFALLTPTWKAETTCRLRATHGCRNPTLVQLDQYENHGLVPDGAVCSDLPYASWFESFCQFTQYRCSNHVYYAKRVRCSQPVSILSPNTLKEIDASSDIPPTTMTSPLSSHVTGETLPAPGRLPASP
;
A
#
# COMPACT_ATOMS: atom_id res chain seq x y z
N MET A 1 3.78 8.13 -66.82
CA MET A 1 3.70 8.84 -65.53
C MET A 1 2.46 8.31 -64.81
N LEU A 2 2.60 7.28 -63.98
CA LEU A 2 1.48 6.76 -63.16
C LEU A 2 1.49 7.49 -61.82
N LEU A 3 0.40 8.17 -61.49
CA LEU A 3 0.17 8.77 -60.18
C LEU A 3 -0.43 7.69 -59.26
N LEU A 4 0.35 7.22 -58.27
CA LEU A 4 -0.20 6.46 -57.16
C LEU A 4 -0.74 7.42 -56.11
N LEU A 5 -2.06 7.39 -55.86
CA LEU A 5 -2.63 8.03 -54.68
C LEU A 5 -2.36 7.16 -53.44
N PRO A 6 -2.00 7.74 -52.28
CA PRO A 6 -1.95 7.00 -51.04
C PRO A 6 -3.36 6.66 -50.59
N THR A 7 -3.62 5.36 -50.39
CA THR A 7 -4.79 4.87 -49.67
C THR A 7 -4.65 5.29 -48.21
N SER A 8 -5.52 6.18 -47.74
CA SER A 8 -5.68 6.44 -46.31
C SER A 8 -6.28 5.20 -45.66
N SER A 9 -5.43 4.38 -45.03
CA SER A 9 -5.89 3.41 -44.04
C SER A 9 -6.57 4.18 -42.91
N PRO A 10 -7.76 3.77 -42.44
CA PRO A 10 -8.24 4.24 -41.16
C PRO A 10 -7.25 3.69 -40.14
N ALA A 11 -6.43 4.57 -39.58
CA ALA A 11 -5.81 4.29 -38.30
C ALA A 11 -6.98 3.97 -37.37
N GLN A 12 -7.14 2.69 -37.06
CA GLN A 12 -7.98 2.28 -35.96
C GLN A 12 -7.31 2.89 -34.73
N ASP A 13 -7.72 4.12 -34.39
CA ASP A 13 -7.73 4.60 -33.02
C ASP A 13 -8.58 3.57 -32.27
N SER A 14 -7.91 2.48 -31.91
CA SER A 14 -8.33 1.61 -30.85
C SER A 14 -8.24 2.49 -29.62
N ILE A 15 -9.31 3.24 -29.38
CA ILE A 15 -9.70 3.67 -28.04
C ILE A 15 -9.93 2.35 -27.31
N SER A 16 -8.83 1.69 -26.94
CA SER A 16 -8.83 0.60 -26.00
C SER A 16 -9.43 1.24 -24.78
N ALA A 17 -10.68 0.92 -24.48
CA ALA A 17 -11.36 1.46 -23.32
C ALA A 17 -10.49 1.13 -22.11
N SER A 18 -9.81 2.14 -21.57
CA SER A 18 -8.85 1.95 -20.50
C SER A 18 -9.60 1.34 -19.32
N THR A 19 -9.10 0.21 -18.81
CA THR A 19 -9.78 -0.50 -17.72
C THR A 19 -9.83 0.41 -16.50
N PRO A 20 -11.01 0.72 -15.94
CA PRO A 20 -11.11 1.55 -14.75
C PRO A 20 -10.23 1.02 -13.63
N GLY A 21 -9.45 1.90 -13.00
CA GLY A 21 -8.54 1.53 -11.93
C GLY A 21 -7.26 0.86 -12.36
N SER A 22 -7.00 0.67 -13.65
CA SER A 22 -5.68 0.26 -14.15
C SER A 22 -4.69 1.44 -14.14
N PRO A 23 -3.36 1.19 -14.04
CA PRO A 23 -2.39 2.27 -14.14
C PRO A 23 -2.36 2.85 -15.57
N LEU A 24 -2.01 4.13 -15.69
CA LEU A 24 -1.82 4.78 -16.99
C LEU A 24 -0.69 4.10 -17.79
N SER A 25 -0.81 4.13 -19.12
CA SER A 25 0.32 3.86 -20.02
C SER A 25 1.39 4.96 -19.93
N ALA A 26 2.57 4.72 -20.50
CA ALA A 26 3.66 5.71 -20.49
C ALA A 26 3.23 7.05 -21.11
N THR A 27 2.55 7.02 -22.25
CA THR A 27 2.06 8.23 -22.94
C THR A 27 0.93 8.92 -22.18
N GLU A 28 0.06 8.17 -21.49
CA GLU A 28 -0.96 8.76 -20.63
C GLU A 28 -0.34 9.43 -19.40
N TYR A 29 0.71 8.84 -18.82
CA TYR A 29 1.47 9.47 -17.74
C TYR A 29 2.13 10.79 -18.16
N GLU A 30 2.66 10.88 -19.38
CA GLU A 30 3.20 12.15 -19.90
C GLU A 30 2.14 13.25 -19.92
N ARG A 31 0.94 12.94 -20.42
CA ARG A 31 -0.19 13.88 -20.44
C ARG A 31 -0.67 14.24 -19.03
N PHE A 32 -0.76 13.26 -18.16
CA PHE A 32 -1.14 13.46 -16.76
C PHE A 32 -0.15 14.39 -16.04
N PHE A 33 1.15 14.12 -16.14
CA PHE A 33 2.18 14.93 -15.49
C PHE A 33 2.33 16.32 -16.10
N ALA A 34 1.92 16.54 -17.36
CA ALA A 34 1.84 17.88 -17.92
C ALA A 34 0.90 18.80 -17.11
N LEU A 35 -0.18 18.26 -16.50
CA LEU A 35 -1.07 19.03 -15.63
C LEU A 35 -0.37 19.50 -14.34
N LEU A 36 0.58 18.70 -13.85
CA LEU A 36 1.37 18.94 -12.64
C LEU A 36 2.71 19.61 -12.91
N THR A 37 3.00 19.95 -14.17
CA THR A 37 4.22 20.61 -14.60
C THR A 37 3.96 22.11 -14.83
N PRO A 38 4.88 22.99 -14.39
CA PRO A 38 6.16 22.70 -13.71
C PRO A 38 5.98 22.37 -12.22
N THR A 39 7.08 21.96 -11.57
CA THR A 39 7.12 21.37 -10.22
C THR A 39 6.32 22.12 -9.14
N TRP A 40 6.21 23.45 -9.21
CA TRP A 40 5.42 24.21 -8.23
C TRP A 40 3.92 23.83 -8.22
N LYS A 41 3.37 23.31 -9.33
CA LYS A 41 2.00 22.78 -9.38
C LYS A 41 1.88 21.45 -8.64
N ALA A 42 2.88 20.57 -8.80
CA ALA A 42 2.97 19.34 -8.02
C ALA A 42 3.10 19.65 -6.52
N GLU A 43 3.98 20.59 -6.14
CA GLU A 43 4.14 21.06 -4.75
C GLU A 43 2.84 21.62 -4.17
N THR A 44 2.10 22.41 -4.95
CA THR A 44 0.80 22.97 -4.54
C THR A 44 -0.22 21.86 -4.29
N THR A 45 -0.28 20.88 -5.18
CA THR A 45 -1.14 19.69 -5.05
C THR A 45 -0.76 18.87 -3.83
N CYS A 46 0.54 18.71 -3.58
CA CYS A 46 1.07 18.01 -2.41
C CYS A 46 0.76 18.73 -1.10
N ARG A 47 0.85 20.06 -1.07
CA ARG A 47 0.42 20.85 0.09
C ARG A 47 -1.07 20.67 0.36
N LEU A 48 -1.91 20.71 -0.68
CA LEU A 48 -3.34 20.44 -0.55
C LEU A 48 -3.61 19.05 0.04
N ARG A 49 -2.85 18.04 -0.40
CA ARG A 49 -2.94 16.66 0.13
C ARG A 49 -2.51 16.58 1.58
N ALA A 50 -1.45 17.28 1.97
CA ALA A 50 -0.98 17.31 3.35
C ALA A 50 -2.00 17.97 4.30
N THR A 51 -2.70 19.01 3.85
CA THR A 51 -3.63 19.77 4.71
C THR A 51 -5.06 19.21 4.73
N HIS A 52 -5.52 18.60 3.64
CA HIS A 52 -6.90 18.11 3.51
C HIS A 52 -7.03 16.59 3.38
N GLY A 53 -5.91 15.88 3.23
CA GLY A 53 -5.88 14.45 2.96
C GLY A 53 -6.40 14.09 1.57
N CYS A 54 -6.33 12.80 1.23
CA CYS A 54 -6.69 12.29 -0.10
C CYS A 54 -8.19 12.36 -0.43
N ARG A 55 -9.05 12.64 0.57
CA ARG A 55 -10.51 12.75 0.38
C ARG A 55 -10.96 14.13 -0.08
N ASN A 56 -10.04 15.09 -0.22
CA ASN A 56 -10.37 16.39 -0.81
C ASN A 56 -10.91 16.20 -2.24
N PRO A 57 -12.07 16.79 -2.60
CA PRO A 57 -12.70 16.54 -3.91
C PRO A 57 -11.80 16.82 -5.12
N THR A 58 -10.98 17.88 -5.05
CA THR A 58 -10.02 18.21 -6.11
C THR A 58 -8.97 17.13 -6.27
N LEU A 59 -8.48 16.55 -5.17
CA LEU A 59 -7.51 15.45 -5.20
C LEU A 59 -8.15 14.15 -5.65
N VAL A 60 -9.39 13.87 -5.24
CA VAL A 60 -10.13 12.69 -5.73
C VAL A 60 -10.29 12.75 -7.24
N GLN A 61 -10.60 13.92 -7.81
CA GLN A 61 -10.72 14.08 -9.26
C GLN A 61 -9.38 13.84 -9.98
N LEU A 62 -8.28 14.37 -9.44
CA LEU A 62 -6.94 14.14 -9.98
C LEU A 62 -6.54 12.66 -9.88
N ASP A 63 -6.81 12.03 -8.74
CA ASP A 63 -6.49 10.63 -8.47
C ASP A 63 -7.32 9.71 -9.39
N GLN A 64 -8.60 10.02 -9.61
CA GLN A 64 -9.42 9.32 -10.60
C GLN A 64 -8.85 9.47 -12.01
N TYR A 65 -8.40 10.68 -12.38
CA TYR A 65 -7.78 10.90 -13.69
C TYR A 65 -6.48 10.10 -13.86
N GLU A 66 -5.66 9.95 -12.81
CA GLU A 66 -4.46 9.08 -12.82
C GLU A 66 -4.79 7.58 -12.90
N ASN A 67 -6.05 7.19 -12.64
CA ASN A 67 -6.42 5.78 -12.51
C ASN A 67 -7.62 5.41 -13.40
N HIS A 68 -7.75 6.05 -14.57
CA HIS A 68 -8.83 5.75 -15.54
C HIS A 68 -10.25 5.84 -14.93
N GLY A 69 -10.48 6.86 -14.11
CA GLY A 69 -11.78 7.16 -13.50
C GLY A 69 -12.07 6.45 -12.18
N LEU A 70 -11.27 5.46 -11.77
CA LEU A 70 -11.48 4.72 -10.52
C LEU A 70 -10.18 4.61 -9.73
N VAL A 71 -10.14 5.19 -8.53
CA VAL A 71 -8.99 4.99 -7.63
C VAL A 71 -9.04 3.54 -7.13
N PRO A 72 -7.95 2.75 -7.22
CA PRO A 72 -7.97 1.36 -6.79
C PRO A 72 -8.18 1.26 -5.28
N ASP A 73 -9.03 0.31 -4.87
CA ASP A 73 -9.15 -0.10 -3.49
C ASP A 73 -7.99 -1.05 -3.14
N GLY A 74 -7.26 -0.73 -2.07
CA GLY A 74 -6.15 -1.54 -1.60
C GLY A 74 -4.82 -1.25 -2.29
N ALA A 75 -3.94 -2.26 -2.28
CA ALA A 75 -2.53 -2.06 -2.54
C ALA A 75 -2.20 -1.71 -4.00
N VAL A 76 -1.16 -0.90 -4.18
CA VAL A 76 -0.66 -0.46 -5.49
C VAL A 76 0.84 -0.66 -5.59
N CYS A 77 1.33 -0.84 -6.80
CA CYS A 77 2.76 -0.94 -7.08
C CYS A 77 3.27 0.31 -7.81
N SER A 78 4.54 0.65 -7.63
CA SER A 78 5.17 1.81 -8.25
C SER A 78 6.42 1.44 -9.04
N ASP A 79 6.89 2.36 -9.88
CA ASP A 79 8.16 2.27 -10.60
C ASP A 79 9.39 2.65 -9.76
N LEU A 80 9.22 2.89 -8.46
CA LEU A 80 10.32 3.27 -7.57
C LEU A 80 11.17 2.04 -7.20
N PRO A 81 12.52 2.16 -7.23
CA PRO A 81 13.41 1.03 -6.96
C PRO A 81 13.36 0.53 -5.51
N TYR A 82 13.13 1.43 -4.54
CA TYR A 82 13.15 1.11 -3.11
C TYR A 82 11.78 1.19 -2.43
N ALA A 83 10.73 1.52 -3.19
CA ALA A 83 9.38 1.68 -2.68
C ALA A 83 8.37 1.16 -3.72
N SER A 84 8.50 -0.12 -4.07
CA SER A 84 7.76 -0.75 -5.17
C SER A 84 6.30 -1.06 -4.84
N TRP A 85 5.88 -0.96 -3.57
CA TRP A 85 4.55 -1.34 -3.10
C TRP A 85 4.05 -0.39 -2.01
N PHE A 86 2.75 -0.13 -2.02
CA PHE A 86 2.05 0.69 -1.03
C PHE A 86 0.69 0.08 -0.70
N GLU A 87 0.25 0.19 0.55
CA GLU A 87 -1.05 -0.32 1.02
C GLU A 87 -2.26 0.34 0.35
N SER A 88 -2.10 1.56 -0.17
CA SER A 88 -3.15 2.28 -0.88
C SER A 88 -2.57 3.31 -1.86
N PHE A 89 -3.40 3.73 -2.83
CA PHE A 89 -3.04 4.84 -3.71
C PHE A 89 -2.83 6.16 -2.95
N CYS A 90 -3.58 6.36 -1.85
CA CYS A 90 -3.40 7.52 -0.98
C CYS A 90 -2.02 7.51 -0.28
N GLN A 91 -1.54 6.34 0.15
CA GLN A 91 -0.18 6.16 0.69
C GLN A 91 0.88 6.49 -0.37
N PHE A 92 0.74 5.93 -1.57
CA PHE A 92 1.66 6.18 -2.69
C PHE A 92 1.78 7.67 -3.03
N THR A 93 0.66 8.37 -3.16
CA THR A 93 0.66 9.81 -3.48
C THR A 93 1.22 10.66 -2.34
N GLN A 94 0.98 10.30 -1.08
CA GLN A 94 1.62 10.95 0.07
C GLN A 94 3.13 10.73 0.05
N TYR A 95 3.59 9.50 -0.22
CA TYR A 95 5.01 9.19 -0.35
C TYR A 95 5.68 10.04 -1.45
N ARG A 96 5.03 10.17 -2.62
CA ARG A 96 5.50 11.04 -3.71
C ARG A 96 5.71 12.48 -3.24
N CYS A 97 4.75 12.99 -2.47
CA CYS A 97 4.83 14.33 -1.91
C CYS A 97 5.95 14.48 -0.88
N SER A 98 6.03 13.59 0.11
CA SER A 98 7.03 13.68 1.19
C SER A 98 8.46 13.50 0.69
N ASN A 99 8.67 12.72 -0.38
CA ASN A 99 10.01 12.45 -0.92
C ASN A 99 10.33 13.27 -2.17
N HIS A 100 9.45 14.18 -2.57
CA HIS A 100 9.60 15.05 -3.76
C HIS A 100 9.79 14.25 -5.08
N VAL A 101 9.34 12.98 -5.10
CA VAL A 101 9.34 12.13 -6.30
C VAL A 101 8.02 12.31 -7.06
N TYR A 102 7.74 13.56 -7.43
CA TYR A 102 6.43 13.99 -7.94
C TYR A 102 5.97 13.28 -9.20
N TYR A 103 6.86 12.66 -9.97
CA TYR A 103 6.54 12.02 -11.25
C TYR A 103 6.74 10.50 -11.21
N ALA A 104 6.81 9.89 -10.03
CA ALA A 104 6.78 8.44 -9.87
C ALA A 104 5.44 7.88 -10.37
N LYS A 105 5.48 6.76 -11.06
CA LYS A 105 4.33 6.16 -11.75
C LYS A 105 3.81 4.96 -10.97
N ARG A 106 2.49 4.79 -10.98
CA ARG A 106 1.87 3.52 -10.62
C ARG A 106 2.14 2.53 -11.74
N VAL A 107 2.47 1.29 -11.38
CA VAL A 107 2.66 0.21 -12.34
C VAL A 107 1.76 -0.97 -12.00
N ARG A 108 1.63 -1.92 -12.93
CA ARG A 108 0.98 -3.19 -12.61
C ARG A 108 1.88 -3.97 -11.66
N CYS A 109 1.31 -4.52 -10.59
CA CYS A 109 2.02 -5.41 -9.70
C CYS A 109 2.45 -6.67 -10.45
N SER A 110 3.72 -7.07 -10.32
CA SER A 110 4.32 -8.22 -10.99
C SER A 110 3.90 -9.57 -10.40
N GLN A 111 3.31 -9.57 -9.19
CA GLN A 111 2.64 -10.73 -8.61
C GLN A 111 1.22 -10.35 -8.18
N PRO A 112 0.24 -11.26 -8.26
CA PRO A 112 -1.00 -11.07 -7.54
C PRO A 112 -0.62 -10.95 -6.07
N VAL A 113 -0.92 -9.80 -5.46
CA VAL A 113 -0.68 -9.56 -4.05
C VAL A 113 -1.63 -10.50 -3.32
N SER A 114 -1.19 -11.73 -3.03
CA SER A 114 -1.87 -12.61 -2.09
C SER A 114 -1.89 -11.85 -0.79
N ILE A 115 -3.06 -11.30 -0.47
CA ILE A 115 -3.36 -10.70 0.81
C ILE A 115 -2.88 -11.71 1.85
N LEU A 116 -1.87 -11.32 2.64
CA LEU A 116 -1.41 -12.09 3.79
C LEU A 116 -2.66 -12.41 4.63
N SER A 117 -3.18 -13.63 4.48
CA SER A 117 -4.14 -14.17 5.43
C SER A 117 -3.34 -14.40 6.72
N PRO A 118 -3.70 -13.81 7.88
CA PRO A 118 -2.87 -13.89 9.09
C PRO A 118 -2.73 -15.29 9.72
N ASN A 119 -3.19 -16.36 9.07
CA ASN A 119 -3.38 -17.66 9.72
C ASN A 119 -2.54 -18.80 9.13
N THR A 120 -1.22 -18.63 9.03
CA THR A 120 -0.32 -19.78 8.89
C THR A 120 0.98 -19.66 9.68
N LEU A 121 0.91 -19.09 10.90
CA LEU A 121 1.86 -19.45 11.95
C LEU A 121 1.27 -20.62 12.74
N LYS A 122 1.45 -21.83 12.21
CA LYS A 122 1.40 -23.03 13.03
C LYS A 122 2.44 -24.03 12.56
N GLU A 123 3.41 -24.19 13.45
CA GLU A 123 4.25 -25.37 13.65
C GLU A 123 4.85 -26.04 12.40
N ILE A 124 6.13 -25.80 12.22
CA ILE A 124 7.07 -26.89 11.97
C ILE A 124 8.15 -26.80 13.03
N ASP A 125 7.80 -27.33 14.21
CA ASP A 125 8.75 -27.67 15.26
C ASP A 125 9.64 -28.84 14.81
N ALA A 126 10.82 -28.86 15.40
CA ALA A 126 12.00 -29.56 14.95
C ALA A 126 11.84 -31.09 14.80
N SER A 127 12.58 -31.61 13.81
CA SER A 127 12.82 -33.03 13.56
C SER A 127 13.48 -33.72 14.76
N SER A 128 12.69 -34.53 15.46
CA SER A 128 12.95 -35.90 15.95
C SER A 128 14.40 -36.32 16.24
N ASP A 129 14.72 -36.61 17.51
CA ASP A 129 15.01 -37.98 18.00
C ASP A 129 15.16 -37.95 19.56
N ILE A 130 14.55 -38.92 20.27
CA ILE A 130 15.05 -39.63 21.48
C ILE A 130 13.87 -40.42 22.12
N PRO A 131 14.08 -41.67 22.60
CA PRO A 131 13.04 -42.70 22.77
C PRO A 131 12.27 -42.66 24.11
N PRO A 132 11.18 -43.45 24.26
CA PRO A 132 10.23 -43.34 25.37
C PRO A 132 10.68 -44.12 26.61
N THR A 133 10.66 -43.46 27.77
CA THR A 133 10.75 -44.12 29.08
C THR A 133 9.60 -43.67 30.00
N THR A 134 8.58 -44.52 30.01
CA THR A 134 7.85 -45.10 31.16
C THR A 134 7.78 -44.32 32.49
N MET A 135 6.54 -43.92 32.81
CA MET A 135 5.82 -43.82 34.11
C MET A 135 6.53 -43.17 35.31
N THR A 136 5.83 -42.22 35.96
CA THR A 136 5.06 -42.42 37.23
C THR A 136 4.83 -41.06 37.91
N SER A 137 3.58 -40.64 38.13
CA SER A 137 3.24 -39.54 39.05
C SER A 137 3.42 -39.99 40.50
N PRO A 138 3.88 -39.11 41.41
CA PRO A 138 3.00 -38.81 42.54
C PRO A 138 3.08 -37.38 43.11
N LEU A 139 1.90 -36.90 43.49
CA LEU A 139 1.53 -36.32 44.80
C LEU A 139 2.24 -35.06 45.35
N SER A 140 1.45 -33.97 45.36
CA SER A 140 1.16 -33.04 46.47
C SER A 140 2.10 -33.00 47.68
N SER A 141 2.57 -31.79 48.01
CA SER A 141 2.77 -31.34 49.39
C SER A 141 2.50 -29.84 49.52
N HIS A 142 1.35 -29.54 50.12
CA HIS A 142 1.08 -28.28 50.81
C HIS A 142 2.14 -28.03 51.89
N VAL A 143 2.63 -26.79 51.99
CA VAL A 143 3.11 -26.27 53.27
C VAL A 143 2.50 -24.88 53.50
N THR A 144 1.87 -24.75 54.66
CA THR A 144 1.20 -23.55 55.18
C THR A 144 2.04 -23.01 56.35
N GLY A 145 2.05 -21.69 56.53
CA GLY A 145 2.56 -20.98 57.72
C GLY A 145 2.93 -19.54 57.36
N GLU A 146 1.97 -18.60 57.31
CA GLU A 146 1.67 -17.62 58.39
C GLU A 146 2.81 -16.59 58.56
N THR A 147 2.67 -15.28 58.32
CA THR A 147 1.80 -14.32 59.01
C THR A 147 1.87 -12.94 58.32
N LEU A 148 0.73 -12.26 58.15
CA LEU A 148 0.61 -10.82 57.80
C LEU A 148 0.40 -10.00 59.09
N PRO A 149 0.80 -8.71 59.16
CA PRO A 149 -0.16 -7.62 58.89
C PRO A 149 0.48 -6.44 58.11
N ALA A 150 -0.09 -5.94 57.00
CA ALA A 150 -1.15 -4.91 56.83
C ALA A 150 -0.73 -3.46 57.23
N PRO A 151 -1.39 -2.38 56.72
CA PRO A 151 -0.96 -1.62 55.54
C PRO A 151 -0.67 -0.12 55.81
N GLY A 152 0.26 0.47 55.06
CA GLY A 152 0.70 1.88 55.21
C GLY A 152 0.15 2.82 54.12
N ARG A 153 -0.94 3.48 54.48
CA ARG A 153 -1.67 4.64 53.93
C ARG A 153 -0.86 5.71 53.13
N LEU A 154 -1.40 6.12 51.98
CA LEU A 154 -1.10 7.37 51.25
C LEU A 154 -1.37 8.63 52.11
N PRO A 155 -0.60 9.71 51.92
CA PRO A 155 -1.13 11.06 52.11
C PRO A 155 -1.25 11.83 50.78
N ALA A 156 -2.38 12.54 50.67
CA ALA A 156 -2.70 13.52 49.66
C ALA A 156 -1.94 14.86 49.88
N SER A 157 -1.99 15.69 48.84
CA SER A 157 -1.34 17.00 48.60
C SER A 157 -1.51 18.06 49.70
N PRO A 158 -0.83 19.22 49.53
CA PRO A 158 -1.41 20.32 48.75
C PRO A 158 -0.62 20.69 47.49
#